data_AF-A0A662AFK1-F1
#
_entry.id   AF-A0A662AFK1-F1
#
_cell.length_a   1.000
_cell.length_b   1.000
_cell.length_c   1.000
_cell.angle_alpha   90.00
_cell.angle_beta   90.00
_cell.angle_gamma   90.00
#
_symmetry.space_group_name_H-M   'P 1'
#
loop_
_entity.id
_entity.type
_entity.pdbx_description
1 polymer ?
#
loop_
_entity_poly.entity_id
_entity_poly.type
_entity_poly.pdbx_seq_one_letter_code
_entity_poly.pdbx_strand_id
1 'polypeptide(L)'
;MKNIILIIVLLISNLQLFAQKENKHIRAGNDDYFEKNYGNSEVCYQKALQNNPESYEAKFNLGDAFYKQKKYKEAITEFNAIAKDENDKTKLGQLHYNIGNSQFKQTEDLLKNKKLDDALKMIDKSIGSYKKSLINNPKDKEAKYNLAYAKYLKEQLENQKNQQDKNNQNQDNKDNKNGDKNNQDKNDQNNKDNKDQQDKNQPSESDSDGDGIPDKVEKGDDPKEQKPRDTDKDGQPDYKDQDSDNDGIPDSEEAGEDPEQPKDTDNDGLPDYRDTDSDNDGTPDSQEKNQPPQNNQISKEDALRLLEAIENDEKIVQDKLKKIKGKVIPVKSGKDW
;
A
#
# COMPACT_ATOMS: atom_id res chain seq x y z
N MET A 1 31.56 57.28 15.33
CA MET A 1 30.97 56.23 16.21
C MET A 1 29.48 56.41 16.45
N LYS A 2 28.96 57.57 16.89
CA LYS A 2 27.51 57.78 17.10
C LYS A 2 26.63 57.46 15.87
N ASN A 3 27.05 57.87 14.67
CA ASN A 3 26.29 57.61 13.44
C ASN A 3 26.31 56.13 13.02
N ILE A 4 27.38 55.39 13.33
CA ILE A 4 27.49 53.95 13.05
C ILE A 4 26.58 53.17 14.00
N ILE A 5 26.54 53.55 15.29
CA ILE A 5 25.63 52.96 16.27
C ILE A 5 24.17 53.22 15.88
N LEU A 6 23.84 54.43 15.40
CA LEU A 6 22.49 54.77 14.94
C LEU A 6 22.06 53.93 13.72
N ILE A 7 22.96 53.72 12.74
CA ILE A 7 22.72 52.88 11.56
C ILE A 7 22.54 51.41 11.95
N ILE A 8 23.35 50.89 12.88
CA ILE A 8 23.21 49.52 13.39
C ILE A 8 21.88 49.35 14.14
N VAL A 9 21.47 50.31 14.96
CA VAL A 9 20.17 50.28 15.66
C VAL A 9 18.99 50.38 14.68
N LEU A 10 19.10 51.18 13.62
CA LEU A 10 18.10 51.25 12.54
C LEU A 10 18.03 49.95 11.71
N LEU A 11 19.16 49.29 11.45
CA LEU A 11 19.17 47.99 10.77
C LEU A 11 18.56 46.88 11.64
N ILE A 12 18.86 46.85 12.93
CA ILE A 12 18.31 45.85 13.87
C ILE A 12 16.79 46.04 14.08
N SER A 13 16.30 47.28 14.14
CA SER A 13 14.85 47.55 14.27
C SER A 13 14.04 47.16 13.04
N ASN A 14 14.62 47.26 11.83
CA ASN A 14 13.97 46.77 10.61
C ASN A 14 13.86 45.24 10.59
N LEU A 15 14.88 44.49 11.06
CA LEU A 15 14.84 43.03 11.15
C LEU A 15 13.73 42.51 12.08
N GLN A 16 13.40 43.23 13.15
CA GLN A 16 12.31 42.83 14.07
C GLN A 16 10.90 42.94 13.46
N LEU A 17 10.69 43.91 12.56
CA LEU A 17 9.38 44.12 11.92
C LEU A 17 9.02 43.02 10.92
N PHE A 18 10.01 42.45 10.22
CA PHE A 18 9.80 41.34 9.29
C PHE A 18 9.48 40.03 10.02
N ALA A 19 10.23 39.71 11.09
CA ALA A 19 9.99 38.50 11.91
C ALA A 19 8.61 38.51 12.59
N GLN A 20 8.09 39.68 13.01
CA GLN A 20 6.75 39.77 13.60
C GLN A 20 5.62 39.52 12.59
N LYS A 21 5.78 39.96 11.33
CA LYS A 21 4.77 39.76 10.29
C LYS A 21 4.70 38.31 9.82
N GLU A 22 5.84 37.64 9.65
CA GLU A 22 5.93 36.21 9.35
C GLU A 22 5.18 35.37 10.38
N ASN A 23 5.52 35.54 11.67
CA ASN A 23 4.95 34.76 12.77
C ASN A 23 3.42 34.87 12.85
N LYS A 24 2.85 36.01 12.44
CA LYS A 24 1.39 36.18 12.39
C LYS A 24 0.76 35.28 11.32
N HIS A 25 1.37 35.18 10.14
CA HIS A 25 0.86 34.37 9.05
C HIS A 25 1.01 32.87 9.32
N ILE A 26 2.12 32.44 9.93
CA ILE A 26 2.29 31.05 10.35
C ILE A 26 1.22 30.64 11.36
N ARG A 27 0.96 31.46 12.40
CA ARG A 27 -0.09 31.17 13.39
C ARG A 27 -1.47 31.05 12.76
N ALA A 28 -1.86 32.01 11.92
CA ALA A 28 -3.13 31.94 11.21
C ALA A 28 -3.22 30.67 10.33
N GLY A 29 -2.12 30.30 9.66
CA GLY A 29 -2.06 29.06 8.89
C GLY A 29 -2.21 27.82 9.76
N ASN A 30 -1.59 27.79 10.94
CA ASN A 30 -1.71 26.68 11.89
C ASN A 30 -3.14 26.56 12.43
N ASP A 31 -3.80 27.69 12.72
CA ASP A 31 -5.20 27.74 13.15
C ASP A 31 -6.11 27.17 12.05
N ASP A 32 -5.99 27.66 10.80
CA ASP A 32 -6.72 27.14 9.64
C ASP A 32 -6.45 25.63 9.43
N TYR A 33 -5.20 25.19 9.59
CA TYR A 33 -4.83 23.78 9.42
C TYR A 33 -5.47 22.89 10.49
N PHE A 34 -5.53 23.36 11.74
CA PHE A 34 -6.21 22.66 12.83
C PHE A 34 -7.72 22.57 12.61
N GLU A 35 -8.32 23.63 12.06
CA GLU A 35 -9.73 23.65 11.62
C GLU A 35 -9.99 22.84 10.34
N LYS A 36 -8.95 22.17 9.79
CA LYS A 36 -8.98 21.40 8.54
C LYS A 36 -9.28 22.25 7.29
N ASN A 37 -9.18 23.57 7.40
CA ASN A 37 -9.28 24.53 6.31
C ASN A 37 -7.96 24.60 5.53
N TYR A 38 -7.53 23.47 4.96
CA TYR A 38 -6.18 23.33 4.41
C TYR A 38 -5.86 24.31 3.27
N GLY A 39 -6.86 24.69 2.46
CA GLY A 39 -6.68 25.71 1.42
C GLY A 39 -6.37 27.11 2.00
N ASN A 40 -7.00 27.49 3.11
CA ASN A 40 -6.67 28.75 3.79
C ASN A 40 -5.30 28.67 4.45
N SER A 41 -4.97 27.52 5.06
CA SER A 41 -3.65 27.29 5.65
C SER A 41 -2.52 27.45 4.62
N GLU A 42 -2.70 26.91 3.41
CA GLU A 42 -1.76 27.07 2.29
C GLU A 42 -1.53 28.55 1.96
N VAL A 43 -2.60 29.33 1.81
CA VAL A 43 -2.51 30.77 1.52
C VAL A 43 -1.78 31.51 2.64
N CYS A 44 -2.03 31.16 3.90
CA CYS A 44 -1.36 31.75 5.05
C CYS A 44 0.14 31.41 5.09
N TYR A 45 0.54 30.16 4.85
CA TYR A 45 1.95 29.78 4.79
C TYR A 45 2.67 30.41 3.59
N GLN A 46 2.02 30.52 2.43
CA GLN A 46 2.58 31.24 1.28
C GLN A 46 2.82 32.73 1.61
N LYS A 47 1.91 33.39 2.32
CA LYS A 47 2.12 34.77 2.81
C LYS A 47 3.26 34.85 3.83
N ALA A 48 3.45 33.84 4.67
CA ALA A 48 4.62 33.77 5.56
C ALA A 48 5.92 33.71 4.74
N LEU A 49 5.96 32.86 3.71
CA LEU A 49 7.12 32.72 2.81
C LEU A 49 7.40 33.95 1.95
N GLN A 50 6.38 34.75 1.61
CA GLN A 50 6.59 36.06 0.98
C GLN A 50 7.35 37.04 1.89
N ASN A 51 7.17 36.94 3.20
CA ASN A 51 7.88 37.77 4.18
C ASN A 51 9.25 37.20 4.53
N ASN A 52 9.36 35.87 4.65
CA ASN A 52 10.60 35.16 4.90
C ASN A 52 10.71 33.88 4.04
N PRO A 53 11.36 33.97 2.87
CA PRO A 53 11.49 32.84 1.95
C PRO A 53 12.28 31.64 2.50
N GLU A 54 13.06 31.82 3.57
CA GLU A 54 13.89 30.76 4.18
C GLU A 54 13.29 30.18 5.47
N SER A 55 12.04 30.52 5.79
CA SER A 55 11.36 30.00 6.96
C SER A 55 11.15 28.49 6.89
N TYR A 56 11.89 27.74 7.71
CA TYR A 56 11.74 26.29 7.83
C TYR A 56 10.30 25.91 8.20
N GLU A 57 9.73 26.56 9.21
CA GLU A 57 8.39 26.24 9.73
C GLU A 57 7.32 26.49 8.66
N ALA A 58 7.38 27.62 7.95
CA ALA A 58 6.42 27.90 6.89
C ALA A 58 6.54 26.92 5.70
N LYS A 59 7.76 26.57 5.26
CA LYS A 59 7.98 25.57 4.19
C LYS A 59 7.45 24.20 4.62
N PHE A 60 7.77 23.78 5.85
CA PHE A 60 7.35 22.49 6.39
C PHE A 60 5.82 22.40 6.50
N ASN A 61 5.18 23.40 7.10
CA ASN A 61 3.74 23.41 7.29
C ASN A 61 2.99 23.57 5.96
N LEU A 62 3.58 24.24 4.96
CA LEU A 62 3.04 24.27 3.60
C LEU A 62 3.06 22.87 2.96
N GLY A 63 4.15 22.12 3.12
CA GLY A 63 4.22 20.72 2.69
C GLY A 63 3.14 19.85 3.34
N ASP A 64 2.92 20.01 4.65
CA ASP A 64 1.85 19.31 5.38
C ASP A 64 0.46 19.71 4.86
N ALA A 65 0.21 21.00 4.61
CA ALA A 65 -1.03 21.49 4.02
C ALA A 65 -1.28 20.89 2.63
N PHE A 66 -0.25 20.79 1.79
CA PHE A 66 -0.36 20.12 0.50
C PHE A 66 -0.68 18.63 0.65
N TYR A 67 -0.03 17.94 1.58
CA TYR A 67 -0.31 16.52 1.85
C TYR A 67 -1.77 16.31 2.24
N LYS A 68 -2.31 17.13 3.16
CA LYS A 68 -3.72 17.04 3.58
C LYS A 68 -4.72 17.39 2.47
N GLN A 69 -4.32 18.23 1.51
CA GLN A 69 -5.10 18.51 0.30
C GLN A 69 -4.96 17.43 -0.79
N LYS A 70 -4.23 16.33 -0.53
CA LYS A 70 -3.89 15.29 -1.52
C LYS A 70 -3.05 15.79 -2.70
N LYS A 71 -2.44 16.98 -2.55
CA LYS A 71 -1.48 17.57 -3.49
C LYS A 71 -0.09 16.97 -3.23
N TYR A 72 0.03 15.65 -3.43
CA TYR A 72 1.21 14.90 -2.97
C TYR A 72 2.49 15.28 -3.72
N LYS A 73 2.42 15.67 -4.99
CA LYS A 73 3.60 16.09 -5.77
C LYS A 73 4.18 17.39 -5.23
N GLU A 74 3.31 18.32 -4.88
CA GLU A 74 3.64 19.61 -4.28
C GLU A 74 4.25 19.39 -2.88
N ALA A 75 3.63 18.55 -2.05
CA ALA A 75 4.18 18.17 -0.74
C ALA A 75 5.60 17.57 -0.85
N ILE A 76 5.81 16.61 -1.77
CA ILE A 76 7.13 16.01 -2.03
C ILE A 76 8.15 17.09 -2.44
N THR A 77 7.73 18.07 -3.22
CA THR A 77 8.61 19.13 -3.73
C THR A 77 9.06 20.05 -2.59
N GLU A 78 8.12 20.51 -1.76
CA GLU A 78 8.41 21.35 -0.59
C GLU A 78 9.32 20.62 0.40
N PHE A 79 9.01 19.38 0.78
CA PHE A 79 9.85 18.65 1.74
C PHE A 79 11.25 18.35 1.20
N ASN A 80 11.40 18.04 -0.09
CA ASN A 80 12.73 17.84 -0.69
C ASN A 80 13.56 19.14 -0.72
N ALA A 81 12.91 20.29 -0.94
CA ALA A 81 13.58 21.58 -0.89
C ALA A 81 14.18 21.85 0.49
N ILE A 82 13.45 21.51 1.56
CA ILE A 82 13.95 21.64 2.94
C ILE A 82 15.04 20.61 3.22
N ALA A 83 14.84 19.35 2.84
CA ALA A 83 15.75 18.25 3.16
C ALA A 83 17.14 18.40 2.52
N LYS A 84 17.26 19.17 1.43
CA LYS A 84 18.53 19.41 0.73
C LYS A 84 19.56 20.16 1.59
N ASP A 85 19.08 21.11 2.40
CA ASP A 85 19.94 22.03 3.17
C ASP A 85 19.85 21.77 4.69
N GLU A 86 19.06 20.78 5.12
CA GLU A 86 18.90 20.40 6.52
C GLU A 86 20.06 19.52 7.03
N ASN A 87 20.63 19.91 8.17
CA ASN A 87 21.78 19.23 8.78
C ASN A 87 21.41 18.55 10.11
N ASP A 88 20.29 18.91 10.73
CA ASP A 88 19.79 18.24 11.92
C ASP A 88 19.21 16.87 11.54
N LYS A 89 19.78 15.82 12.11
CA LYS A 89 19.36 14.43 11.80
C LYS A 89 17.91 14.16 12.18
N THR A 90 17.43 14.68 13.30
CA THR A 90 16.06 14.43 13.73
C THR A 90 15.08 15.06 12.74
N LYS A 91 15.31 16.32 12.34
CA LYS A 91 14.51 17.00 11.31
C LYS A 91 14.61 16.33 9.95
N LEU A 92 15.82 15.95 9.54
CA LEU A 92 16.05 15.25 8.28
C LEU A 92 15.32 13.89 8.24
N GLY A 93 15.28 13.18 9.37
CA GLY A 93 14.47 11.98 9.55
C GLY A 93 12.99 12.25 9.30
N GLN A 94 12.43 13.25 9.99
CA GLN A 94 11.03 13.65 9.84
C GLN A 94 10.67 14.10 8.41
N LEU A 95 11.54 14.86 7.75
CA LEU A 95 11.35 15.26 6.36
C LEU A 95 11.29 14.05 5.42
N HIS A 96 12.21 13.10 5.58
CA HIS A 96 12.20 11.88 4.78
C HIS A 96 11.01 10.96 5.09
N TYR A 97 10.52 10.96 6.33
CA TYR A 97 9.28 10.28 6.68
C TYR A 97 8.08 10.89 5.94
N ASN A 98 7.95 12.23 5.97
CA ASN A 98 6.87 12.93 5.26
C ASN A 98 6.96 12.79 3.73
N ILE A 99 8.17 12.79 3.16
CA ILE A 99 8.39 12.50 1.73
C ILE A 99 7.94 11.07 1.41
N GLY A 100 8.31 10.10 2.26
CA GLY A 100 7.87 8.71 2.12
C GLY A 100 6.36 8.58 2.14
N ASN A 101 5.69 9.17 3.14
CA ASN A 101 4.23 9.18 3.24
C ASN A 101 3.57 9.79 2.01
N SER A 102 4.11 10.90 1.50
CA SER A 102 3.59 11.58 0.31
C SER A 102 3.76 10.73 -0.95
N GLN A 103 4.91 10.07 -1.11
CA GLN A 103 5.17 9.13 -2.21
C GLN A 103 4.25 7.91 -2.12
N PHE A 104 4.06 7.36 -0.92
CA PHE A 104 3.14 6.24 -0.69
C PHE A 104 1.72 6.58 -1.11
N LYS A 105 1.19 7.74 -0.67
CA LYS A 105 -0.14 8.19 -1.09
C LYS A 105 -0.23 8.48 -2.58
N GLN A 106 0.85 8.98 -3.19
CA GLN A 106 0.93 9.10 -4.64
C GLN A 106 0.90 7.73 -5.35
N THR A 107 1.47 6.67 -4.76
CA THR A 107 1.32 5.30 -5.25
C THR A 107 -0.15 4.88 -5.24
N GLU A 108 -0.87 5.06 -4.14
CA GLU A 108 -2.31 4.74 -4.04
C GLU A 108 -3.12 5.45 -5.15
N ASP A 109 -2.85 6.73 -5.38
CA ASP A 109 -3.51 7.49 -6.45
C ASP A 109 -3.18 6.94 -7.85
N LEU A 110 -1.95 6.48 -8.08
CA LEU A 110 -1.56 5.85 -9.35
C LEU A 110 -2.28 4.51 -9.55
N LEU A 111 -2.43 3.72 -8.49
CA LEU A 111 -3.17 2.45 -8.53
C LEU A 111 -4.66 2.66 -8.83
N LYS A 112 -5.29 3.65 -8.20
CA LYS A 112 -6.69 4.03 -8.51
C LYS A 112 -6.89 4.41 -9.98
N ASN A 113 -5.87 4.97 -10.60
CA ASN A 113 -5.85 5.32 -12.02
C ASN A 113 -5.33 4.21 -12.93
N LYS A 114 -5.19 2.98 -12.42
CA LYS A 114 -4.70 1.77 -13.14
C LYS A 114 -3.31 1.94 -13.76
N LYS A 115 -2.44 2.76 -13.14
CA LYS A 115 -1.07 3.02 -13.60
C LYS A 115 -0.05 2.18 -12.84
N LEU A 116 -0.09 0.86 -13.02
CA LEU A 116 0.71 -0.10 -12.24
C LEU A 116 2.22 0.16 -12.33
N ASP A 117 2.76 0.40 -13.53
CA ASP A 117 4.19 0.67 -13.71
C ASP A 117 4.68 1.94 -13.00
N ASP A 118 3.86 3.00 -13.01
CA ASP A 118 4.19 4.24 -12.33
C ASP A 118 4.04 4.09 -10.81
N ALA A 119 3.06 3.29 -10.36
CA ALA A 119 2.88 2.95 -8.96
C ALA A 119 4.08 2.16 -8.42
N LEU A 120 4.59 1.15 -9.15
CA LEU A 120 5.79 0.40 -8.81
C LEU A 120 7.03 1.30 -8.68
N LYS A 121 7.21 2.26 -9.60
CA LYS A 121 8.29 3.26 -9.48
C LYS A 121 8.11 4.19 -8.29
N MET A 122 6.88 4.54 -7.95
CA MET A 122 6.58 5.46 -6.84
C MET A 122 6.75 4.79 -5.48
N ILE A 123 6.31 3.53 -5.33
CA ILE A 123 6.48 2.78 -4.09
C ILE A 123 7.96 2.52 -3.80
N ASP A 124 8.78 2.29 -4.82
CA ASP A 124 10.24 2.22 -4.68
C ASP A 124 10.85 3.49 -4.11
N LYS A 125 10.37 4.65 -4.57
CA LYS A 125 10.80 5.95 -4.01
C LYS A 125 10.38 6.07 -2.55
N SER A 126 9.14 5.70 -2.22
CA SER A 126 8.62 5.70 -0.85
C SER A 126 9.48 4.85 0.10
N ILE A 127 9.81 3.61 -0.30
CA ILE A 127 10.70 2.71 0.43
C ILE A 127 12.07 3.37 0.65
N GLY A 128 12.63 4.00 -0.39
CA GLY A 128 13.88 4.74 -0.31
C GLY A 128 13.83 5.89 0.70
N SER A 129 12.72 6.64 0.75
CA SER A 129 12.53 7.74 1.69
C SER A 129 12.36 7.26 3.12
N TYR A 130 11.59 6.20 3.38
CA TYR A 130 11.50 5.63 4.73
C TYR A 130 12.84 5.09 5.24
N LYS A 131 13.63 4.44 4.37
CA LYS A 131 15.01 4.03 4.73
C LYS A 131 15.86 5.24 5.11
N LYS A 132 15.77 6.35 4.38
CA LYS A 132 16.47 7.61 4.74
C LYS A 132 15.97 8.20 6.05
N SER A 133 14.67 8.09 6.35
CA SER A 133 14.13 8.47 7.66
C SER A 133 14.82 7.67 8.77
N LEU A 134 14.81 6.34 8.67
CA LEU A 134 15.39 5.44 9.69
C LEU A 134 16.91 5.55 9.82
N ILE A 135 17.63 5.88 8.75
CA ILE A 135 19.07 6.19 8.83
C ILE A 135 19.33 7.39 9.77
N ASN A 136 18.42 8.36 9.78
CA ASN A 136 18.54 9.59 10.56
C ASN A 136 17.84 9.51 11.92
N ASN A 137 16.74 8.77 12.02
CA ASN A 137 15.99 8.48 13.24
C ASN A 137 15.66 6.97 13.37
N PRO A 138 16.61 6.12 13.82
CA PRO A 138 16.41 4.66 13.85
C PRO A 138 15.35 4.15 14.84
N LYS A 139 14.86 5.02 15.74
CA LYS A 139 13.87 4.68 16.77
C LYS A 139 12.44 5.01 16.37
N ASP A 140 12.26 5.62 15.20
CA ASP A 140 10.95 5.96 14.62
C ASP A 140 10.17 4.68 14.33
N LYS A 141 9.11 4.41 15.10
CA LYS A 141 8.32 3.17 14.97
C LYS A 141 7.36 3.28 13.80
N GLU A 142 6.87 4.47 13.55
CA GLU A 142 5.96 4.82 12.46
C GLU A 142 6.65 4.66 11.11
N ALA A 143 7.90 5.15 10.97
CA ALA A 143 8.69 4.96 9.76
C ALA A 143 9.05 3.49 9.51
N LYS A 144 9.28 2.72 10.57
CA LYS A 144 9.49 1.27 10.53
C LYS A 144 8.27 0.53 9.99
N TYR A 145 7.11 0.80 10.57
CA TYR A 145 5.82 0.25 10.12
C TYR A 145 5.55 0.61 8.65
N ASN A 146 5.66 1.90 8.29
CA ASN A 146 5.39 2.34 6.93
C ASN A 146 6.38 1.76 5.90
N LEU A 147 7.65 1.53 6.28
CA LEU A 147 8.61 0.84 5.43
C LEU A 147 8.22 -0.62 5.17
N ALA A 148 7.80 -1.33 6.22
CA ALA A 148 7.36 -2.72 6.12
C ALA A 148 6.14 -2.82 5.21
N TYR A 149 5.13 -1.99 5.45
CA TYR A 149 3.91 -1.94 4.63
C TYR A 149 4.21 -1.59 3.17
N ALA A 150 5.08 -0.60 2.92
CA ALA A 150 5.46 -0.23 1.55
C ALA A 150 6.18 -1.35 0.79
N LYS A 151 7.00 -2.15 1.46
CA LYS A 151 7.64 -3.33 0.86
C LYS A 151 6.63 -4.42 0.54
N TYR A 152 5.73 -4.71 1.48
CA TYR A 152 4.66 -5.69 1.28
C TYR A 152 3.78 -5.31 0.09
N LEU A 153 3.29 -4.07 0.05
CA LEU A 153 2.47 -3.59 -1.07
C LEU A 153 3.24 -3.71 -2.39
N LYS A 154 4.54 -3.36 -2.41
CA LYS A 154 5.35 -3.51 -3.62
C LYS A 154 5.38 -4.96 -4.10
N GLU A 155 5.59 -5.93 -3.20
CA GLU A 155 5.61 -7.36 -3.55
C GLU A 155 4.28 -7.82 -4.17
N GLN A 156 3.15 -7.41 -3.58
CA GLN A 156 1.82 -7.70 -4.13
C GLN A 156 1.65 -7.13 -5.56
N LEU A 157 2.09 -5.90 -5.78
CA LEU A 157 2.02 -5.26 -7.10
C LEU A 157 2.93 -5.94 -8.13
N GLU A 158 4.11 -6.42 -7.73
CA GLU A 158 5.02 -7.18 -8.60
C GLU A 158 4.42 -8.54 -8.98
N ASN A 159 3.78 -9.23 -8.05
CA ASN A 159 3.08 -10.49 -8.32
C ASN A 159 1.91 -10.29 -9.29
N GLN A 160 1.09 -9.26 -9.05
CA GLN A 160 0.00 -8.88 -9.95
C GLN A 160 0.51 -8.61 -11.38
N LYS A 161 1.61 -7.87 -11.51
CA LYS A 161 2.23 -7.59 -12.81
C LYS A 161 2.70 -8.87 -13.51
N ASN A 162 3.38 -9.75 -12.79
CA ASN A 162 3.88 -11.01 -13.34
C ASN A 162 2.74 -11.92 -13.84
N GLN A 163 1.58 -11.93 -13.15
CA GLN A 163 0.40 -12.66 -13.60
C GLN A 163 -0.20 -12.06 -14.89
N GLN A 164 -0.29 -10.73 -14.98
CA GLN A 164 -0.74 -10.04 -16.20
C GLN A 164 0.16 -10.36 -17.40
N ASP A 165 1.47 -10.35 -17.21
CA ASP A 165 2.43 -10.66 -18.28
C ASP A 165 2.31 -12.12 -18.76
N LYS A 166 2.09 -13.08 -17.84
CA LYS A 166 1.86 -14.51 -18.19
C LYS A 166 0.55 -14.70 -18.96
N ASN A 167 -0.51 -14.01 -18.58
CA ASN A 167 -1.81 -14.11 -19.25
C ASN A 167 -1.76 -13.54 -20.68
N ASN A 168 -1.03 -12.44 -20.90
CA ASN A 168 -0.81 -11.89 -22.24
C ASN A 168 0.01 -12.83 -23.14
N GLN A 169 1.07 -13.47 -22.61
CA GLN A 169 1.85 -14.45 -23.38
C GLN A 169 1.05 -15.70 -23.80
N ASN A 170 0.04 -16.09 -23.01
CA ASN A 170 -0.84 -17.20 -23.35
C ASN A 170 -1.90 -16.84 -24.41
N GLN A 171 -2.29 -15.56 -24.53
CA GLN A 171 -3.15 -15.08 -25.60
C GLN A 171 -2.43 -15.03 -26.96
N ASP A 172 -1.20 -14.53 -27.00
CA ASP A 172 -0.39 -14.50 -28.25
C ASP A 172 -0.11 -15.92 -28.80
N ASN A 173 -0.02 -16.93 -27.93
CA ASN A 173 0.13 -18.34 -28.32
C ASN A 173 -1.17 -18.99 -28.82
N LYS A 174 -2.35 -18.44 -28.52
CA LYS A 174 -3.62 -18.91 -29.10
C LYS A 174 -3.85 -18.35 -30.51
N ASP A 175 -3.43 -17.11 -30.77
CA ASP A 175 -3.56 -16.50 -32.09
C ASP A 175 -2.57 -17.09 -33.12
N ASN A 176 -1.41 -17.59 -32.67
CA ASN A 176 -0.47 -18.31 -33.53
C ASN A 176 -0.85 -19.78 -33.85
N LYS A 177 -1.94 -20.31 -33.26
CA LYS A 177 -2.46 -21.66 -33.56
C LYS A 177 -3.72 -21.67 -34.44
N ASN A 178 -4.28 -20.51 -34.78
CA ASN A 178 -5.45 -20.40 -35.65
C ASN A 178 -5.12 -20.15 -37.14
N GLY A 179 -3.85 -20.25 -37.54
CA GLY A 179 -3.43 -20.08 -38.93
C GLY A 179 -3.59 -21.30 -39.84
N ASP A 180 -3.94 -22.49 -39.32
CA ASP A 180 -3.83 -23.71 -40.14
C ASP A 180 -4.79 -24.84 -39.73
N LYS A 181 -6.11 -24.61 -39.85
CA LYS A 181 -7.11 -25.71 -39.97
C LYS A 181 -8.25 -25.30 -40.88
N ASN A 182 -8.00 -25.36 -42.19
CA ASN A 182 -9.04 -25.24 -43.21
C ASN A 182 -9.00 -26.47 -44.13
N ASN A 183 -9.54 -27.60 -43.66
CA ASN A 183 -10.19 -28.64 -44.45
C ASN A 183 -10.52 -29.87 -43.59
N GLN A 184 -11.78 -30.07 -43.28
CA GLN A 184 -12.54 -31.27 -43.69
C GLN A 184 -13.90 -31.26 -42.99
N ASP A 185 -14.86 -30.68 -43.69
CA ASP A 185 -16.28 -30.91 -43.51
C ASP A 185 -16.65 -32.19 -44.26
N LYS A 186 -17.19 -33.20 -43.56
CA LYS A 186 -18.41 -33.98 -43.89
C LYS A 186 -18.48 -35.35 -43.21
N ASN A 187 -19.69 -35.63 -42.73
CA ASN A 187 -20.29 -36.91 -42.30
C ASN A 187 -19.83 -37.42 -40.92
N ASP A 188 -20.66 -37.79 -39.96
CA ASP A 188 -22.02 -38.34 -40.01
C ASP A 188 -22.85 -37.97 -38.77
N GLN A 189 -24.16 -37.85 -38.96
CA GLN A 189 -25.18 -37.86 -37.92
C GLN A 189 -25.33 -39.27 -37.30
N ASN A 190 -25.77 -39.29 -36.04
CA ASN A 190 -26.18 -40.43 -35.18
C ASN A 190 -25.13 -40.93 -34.19
N ASN A 191 -25.22 -40.49 -32.94
CA ASN A 191 -25.85 -41.29 -31.88
C ASN A 191 -25.93 -40.49 -30.59
N LYS A 192 -27.15 -40.39 -30.04
CA LYS A 192 -27.35 -40.19 -28.61
C LYS A 192 -27.02 -41.51 -27.90
N ASP A 193 -26.65 -41.38 -26.64
CA ASP A 193 -26.55 -42.41 -25.62
C ASP A 193 -25.24 -43.21 -25.55
N ASN A 194 -24.70 -43.20 -24.32
CA ASN A 194 -23.59 -43.97 -23.78
C ASN A 194 -22.17 -43.65 -24.26
N LYS A 195 -21.45 -42.88 -23.41
CA LYS A 195 -20.09 -43.24 -23.00
C LYS A 195 -19.87 -42.89 -21.52
N ASP A 196 -20.42 -43.76 -20.69
CA ASP A 196 -19.82 -44.08 -19.39
C ASP A 196 -18.65 -45.05 -19.62
N GLN A 197 -17.61 -44.85 -18.81
CA GLN A 197 -16.44 -45.71 -18.56
C GLN A 197 -15.29 -45.67 -19.58
N GLN A 198 -14.24 -44.89 -19.27
CA GLN A 198 -13.06 -45.38 -18.54
C GLN A 198 -11.98 -44.28 -18.51
N ASP A 199 -11.72 -43.71 -17.33
CA ASP A 199 -10.39 -43.88 -16.73
C ASP A 199 -10.48 -43.80 -15.20
N LYS A 200 -9.84 -44.77 -14.53
CA LYS A 200 -9.88 -44.99 -13.09
C LYS A 200 -8.60 -44.44 -12.47
N ASN A 201 -8.72 -43.40 -11.65
CA ASN A 201 -7.99 -43.18 -10.38
C ASN A 201 -8.06 -41.70 -9.98
N GLN A 202 -9.10 -41.28 -9.26
CA GLN A 202 -9.08 -40.31 -8.14
C GLN A 202 -10.42 -40.43 -7.40
N PRO A 203 -10.50 -40.24 -6.07
CA PRO A 203 -11.78 -40.20 -5.36
C PRO A 203 -12.56 -39.00 -5.89
N SER A 204 -13.75 -39.22 -6.45
CA SER A 204 -14.64 -38.14 -6.86
C SER A 204 -15.10 -37.40 -5.61
N GLU A 205 -14.53 -36.23 -5.37
CA GLU A 205 -15.13 -35.25 -4.49
C GLU A 205 -16.34 -34.72 -5.23
N SER A 206 -17.52 -34.95 -4.66
CA SER A 206 -18.76 -34.40 -5.23
C SER A 206 -18.77 -32.90 -4.95
N ASP A 207 -19.31 -32.11 -5.86
CA ASP A 207 -19.50 -30.65 -5.80
C ASP A 207 -20.93 -30.46 -6.31
N SER A 208 -21.87 -30.29 -5.39
CA SER A 208 -23.30 -30.47 -5.67
C SER A 208 -24.00 -29.19 -6.16
N ASP A 209 -23.49 -28.01 -5.82
CA ASP A 209 -23.95 -26.69 -6.30
C ASP A 209 -23.10 -26.15 -7.47
N GLY A 210 -21.94 -26.76 -7.74
CA GLY A 210 -21.09 -26.46 -8.87
C GLY A 210 -20.30 -25.16 -8.70
N ASP A 211 -20.08 -24.72 -7.47
CA ASP A 211 -19.35 -23.49 -7.15
C ASP A 211 -17.80 -23.70 -7.19
N GLY A 212 -17.37 -24.97 -7.23
CA GLY A 212 -15.97 -25.38 -7.30
C GLY A 212 -15.35 -25.75 -5.95
N ILE A 213 -16.07 -25.58 -4.84
CA ILE A 213 -15.74 -26.10 -3.52
C ILE A 213 -16.24 -27.56 -3.42
N PRO A 214 -15.41 -28.50 -2.95
CA PRO A 214 -15.88 -29.87 -2.79
C PRO A 214 -16.86 -30.04 -1.61
N ASP A 215 -17.92 -30.83 -1.78
CA ASP A 215 -18.92 -31.16 -0.73
C ASP A 215 -18.27 -31.58 0.60
N LYS A 216 -17.08 -32.23 0.56
CA LYS A 216 -16.36 -32.69 1.76
C LYS A 216 -15.89 -31.52 2.65
N VAL A 217 -15.61 -30.37 2.04
CA VAL A 217 -15.12 -29.14 2.67
C VAL A 217 -16.30 -28.40 3.28
N GLU A 218 -17.44 -28.40 2.60
CA GLU A 218 -18.61 -27.63 3.00
C GLU A 218 -19.51 -28.41 3.95
N LYS A 219 -19.71 -29.70 3.74
CA LYS A 219 -20.71 -30.46 4.52
C LYS A 219 -20.52 -30.41 6.04
N GLY A 220 -19.28 -30.15 6.50
CA GLY A 220 -18.88 -29.83 7.87
C GLY A 220 -19.87 -30.26 8.96
N ASP A 221 -19.62 -31.37 9.65
CA ASP A 221 -20.56 -31.91 10.65
C ASP A 221 -20.90 -30.84 11.71
N ASP A 222 -22.17 -30.41 11.82
CA ASP A 222 -22.61 -29.67 13.01
C ASP A 222 -22.57 -30.64 14.20
N PRO A 223 -21.67 -30.43 15.19
CA PRO A 223 -21.52 -31.35 16.32
C PRO A 223 -22.79 -31.46 17.18
N LYS A 224 -23.75 -30.55 17.04
CA LYS A 224 -24.97 -30.52 17.85
C LYS A 224 -26.16 -31.23 17.21
N GLU A 225 -26.19 -31.44 15.89
CA GLU A 225 -27.41 -31.92 15.22
C GLU A 225 -27.25 -33.12 14.27
N GLN A 226 -26.04 -33.63 13.99
CA GLN A 226 -25.79 -34.69 12.98
C GLN A 226 -26.39 -34.38 11.59
N LYS A 227 -26.59 -33.09 11.30
CA LYS A 227 -27.04 -32.60 10.00
C LYS A 227 -25.86 -31.92 9.30
N PRO A 228 -25.89 -31.87 7.96
CA PRO A 228 -25.04 -30.96 7.22
C PRO A 228 -25.16 -29.53 7.76
N ARG A 229 -24.06 -28.78 7.72
CA ARG A 229 -24.06 -27.36 8.05
C ARG A 229 -25.00 -26.58 7.12
N ASP A 230 -25.62 -25.56 7.70
CA ASP A 230 -26.58 -24.63 7.09
C ASP A 230 -26.31 -23.28 7.77
N THR A 231 -25.45 -22.48 7.14
CA THR A 231 -24.82 -21.29 7.72
C THR A 231 -25.82 -20.14 7.87
N ASP A 232 -26.59 -19.85 6.81
CA ASP A 232 -27.61 -18.79 6.80
C ASP A 232 -28.98 -19.22 7.40
N LYS A 233 -29.20 -20.53 7.57
CA LYS A 233 -30.42 -21.16 8.13
C LYS A 233 -31.65 -21.01 7.23
N ASP A 234 -31.47 -20.95 5.92
CA ASP A 234 -32.57 -20.94 4.96
C ASP A 234 -33.19 -22.35 4.73
N GLY A 235 -32.50 -23.40 5.19
CA GLY A 235 -32.91 -24.80 5.09
C GLY A 235 -32.24 -25.58 3.96
N GLN A 236 -31.35 -24.97 3.19
CA GLN A 236 -30.45 -25.62 2.25
C GLN A 236 -29.07 -25.79 2.90
N PRO A 237 -28.50 -27.01 2.88
CA PRO A 237 -27.14 -27.20 3.35
C PRO A 237 -26.11 -26.43 2.51
N ASP A 238 -25.05 -25.93 3.13
CA ASP A 238 -23.98 -25.17 2.49
C ASP A 238 -23.45 -25.85 1.21
N TYR A 239 -23.18 -27.16 1.23
CA TYR A 239 -22.69 -27.93 0.07
C TYR A 239 -23.68 -28.05 -1.12
N LYS A 240 -24.81 -27.36 -1.04
CA LYS A 240 -25.83 -27.25 -2.09
C LYS A 240 -26.26 -25.80 -2.28
N ASP A 241 -25.64 -24.86 -1.59
CA ASP A 241 -25.93 -23.45 -1.67
C ASP A 241 -24.82 -22.76 -2.46
N GLN A 242 -25.17 -21.78 -3.29
CA GLN A 242 -24.18 -21.04 -4.07
C GLN A 242 -23.70 -19.77 -3.36
N ASP A 243 -24.30 -19.46 -2.20
CA ASP A 243 -24.12 -18.26 -1.37
C ASP A 243 -24.46 -18.64 0.09
N SER A 244 -23.53 -19.36 0.74
CA SER A 244 -23.75 -20.09 2.00
C SER A 244 -24.06 -19.19 3.19
N ASP A 245 -23.60 -17.93 3.20
CA ASP A 245 -23.92 -16.95 4.24
C ASP A 245 -24.96 -15.89 3.81
N ASN A 246 -25.39 -15.96 2.54
CA ASN A 246 -26.46 -15.17 1.93
C ASN A 246 -26.21 -13.66 2.01
N ASP A 247 -24.94 -13.28 1.88
CA ASP A 247 -24.50 -11.90 1.88
C ASP A 247 -24.63 -11.26 0.46
N GLY A 248 -24.81 -12.10 -0.57
CA GLY A 248 -24.95 -11.70 -1.97
C GLY A 248 -23.67 -11.80 -2.80
N ILE A 249 -22.61 -12.41 -2.28
CA ILE A 249 -21.40 -12.81 -2.98
C ILE A 249 -21.42 -14.35 -3.11
N PRO A 250 -21.19 -14.90 -4.32
CA PRO A 250 -21.20 -16.36 -4.46
C PRO A 250 -19.97 -17.00 -3.80
N ASP A 251 -20.15 -18.18 -3.21
CA ASP A 251 -19.10 -18.98 -2.55
C ASP A 251 -17.86 -19.16 -3.46
N SER A 252 -18.09 -19.37 -4.76
CA SER A 252 -17.04 -19.46 -5.79
C SER A 252 -16.15 -18.20 -5.94
N GLU A 253 -16.64 -17.01 -5.58
CA GLU A 253 -15.88 -15.76 -5.57
C GLU A 253 -15.04 -15.63 -4.28
N GLU A 254 -15.45 -16.28 -3.19
CA GLU A 254 -14.92 -16.11 -1.84
C GLU A 254 -13.98 -17.24 -1.40
N ALA A 255 -14.19 -18.45 -1.91
CA ALA A 255 -13.38 -19.63 -1.63
C ALA A 255 -11.87 -19.43 -1.87
N GLY A 256 -11.49 -18.49 -2.73
CA GLY A 256 -10.10 -18.21 -3.07
C GLY A 256 -9.53 -19.16 -4.13
N GLU A 257 -8.20 -19.26 -4.20
CA GLU A 257 -7.52 -20.01 -5.27
C GLU A 257 -7.46 -21.53 -5.06
N ASP A 258 -7.57 -22.00 -3.82
CA ASP A 258 -7.49 -23.43 -3.46
C ASP A 258 -8.83 -23.88 -2.82
N PRO A 259 -9.71 -24.55 -3.57
CA PRO A 259 -11.01 -24.98 -3.05
C PRO A 259 -10.93 -26.05 -1.93
N GLU A 260 -9.80 -26.74 -1.78
CA GLU A 260 -9.59 -27.67 -0.67
C GLU A 260 -9.11 -26.97 0.61
N GLN A 261 -8.65 -25.72 0.48
CA GLN A 261 -8.25 -24.85 1.58
C GLN A 261 -8.85 -23.45 1.35
N PRO A 262 -10.16 -23.32 1.58
CA PRO A 262 -10.85 -22.06 1.36
C PRO A 262 -10.19 -20.92 2.11
N LYS A 263 -10.27 -19.74 1.51
CA LYS A 263 -9.77 -18.50 2.11
C LYS A 263 -10.49 -18.23 3.44
N ASP A 264 -9.70 -17.81 4.42
CA ASP A 264 -10.12 -17.40 5.76
C ASP A 264 -9.29 -16.14 6.06
N THR A 265 -9.91 -14.99 5.82
CA THR A 265 -9.23 -13.70 5.71
C THR A 265 -8.76 -13.18 7.07
N ASP A 266 -9.55 -13.36 8.11
CA ASP A 266 -9.23 -12.91 9.46
C ASP A 266 -8.60 -14.01 10.35
N ASN A 267 -8.57 -15.26 9.87
CA ASN A 267 -8.04 -16.45 10.54
C ASN A 267 -8.78 -16.84 11.82
N ASP A 268 -10.08 -16.57 11.90
CA ASP A 268 -10.93 -17.00 13.02
C ASP A 268 -11.36 -18.48 12.93
N GLY A 269 -11.11 -19.11 11.78
CA GLY A 269 -11.43 -20.51 11.49
C GLY A 269 -12.75 -20.71 10.73
N LEU A 270 -13.43 -19.63 10.35
CA LEU A 270 -14.56 -19.60 9.44
C LEU A 270 -14.07 -19.19 8.05
N PRO A 271 -14.32 -20.00 7.00
CA PRO A 271 -14.03 -19.57 5.64
C PRO A 271 -14.82 -18.34 5.22
N ASP A 272 -14.26 -17.52 4.33
CA ASP A 272 -14.88 -16.28 3.82
C ASP A 272 -16.30 -16.52 3.27
N TYR A 273 -16.53 -17.59 2.48
CA TYR A 273 -17.86 -17.94 1.94
C TYR A 273 -18.92 -18.30 3.02
N ARG A 274 -18.56 -18.20 4.29
CA ARG A 274 -19.43 -18.47 5.45
C ARG A 274 -19.45 -17.33 6.45
N ASP A 275 -18.73 -16.25 6.17
CA ASP A 275 -18.57 -15.12 7.06
C ASP A 275 -19.04 -13.84 6.38
N THR A 276 -20.11 -13.26 6.92
CA THR A 276 -20.71 -12.02 6.42
C THR A 276 -19.83 -10.78 6.59
N ASP A 277 -18.71 -10.89 7.32
CA ASP A 277 -17.68 -9.87 7.55
C ASP A 277 -16.29 -10.55 7.60
N SER A 278 -15.85 -11.07 6.45
CA SER A 278 -14.67 -11.93 6.26
C SER A 278 -13.37 -11.37 6.84
N ASP A 279 -13.21 -10.05 6.92
CA ASP A 279 -12.03 -9.40 7.51
C ASP A 279 -12.27 -8.82 8.93
N ASN A 280 -13.49 -9.00 9.45
CA ASN A 280 -13.97 -8.59 10.75
C ASN A 280 -13.69 -7.10 11.05
N ASP A 281 -13.77 -6.24 10.03
CA ASP A 281 -13.55 -4.80 10.15
C ASP A 281 -14.80 -4.02 10.65
N GLY A 282 -15.95 -4.70 10.71
CA GLY A 282 -17.23 -4.15 11.11
C GLY A 282 -18.09 -3.64 9.95
N THR A 283 -17.67 -3.87 8.70
CA THR A 283 -18.40 -3.60 7.47
C THR A 283 -18.73 -4.93 6.79
N PRO A 284 -20.02 -5.25 6.58
CA PRO A 284 -20.37 -6.50 5.91
C PRO A 284 -19.85 -6.56 4.46
N ASP A 285 -19.44 -7.75 4.01
CA ASP A 285 -18.85 -8.02 2.69
C ASP A 285 -19.75 -7.54 1.53
N SER A 286 -21.05 -7.77 1.66
CA SER A 286 -22.12 -7.21 0.80
C SER A 286 -22.04 -5.69 0.55
N GLN A 287 -21.48 -4.92 1.48
CA GLN A 287 -21.31 -3.46 1.39
C GLN A 287 -19.93 -3.03 0.91
N GLU A 288 -18.94 -3.94 0.95
CA GLU A 288 -17.58 -3.70 0.53
C GLU A 288 -17.42 -3.64 -0.99
N LYS A 289 -18.21 -4.45 -1.72
CA LYS A 289 -18.22 -4.49 -3.20
C LYS A 289 -18.48 -3.13 -3.86
N ASN A 290 -19.07 -2.18 -3.11
CA ASN A 290 -19.38 -0.82 -3.55
C ASN A 290 -18.43 0.26 -3.03
N GLN A 291 -17.40 -0.10 -2.25
CA GLN A 291 -16.42 0.82 -1.71
C GLN A 291 -15.06 0.63 -2.40
N PRO A 292 -14.36 1.71 -2.79
CA PRO A 292 -12.97 1.59 -3.20
C PRO A 292 -12.18 1.00 -2.03
N PRO A 293 -11.23 0.08 -2.25
CA PRO A 293 -10.62 -0.74 -1.21
C PRO A 293 -10.23 0.11 -0.01
N GLN A 294 -10.97 -0.09 1.09
CA GLN A 294 -10.73 0.58 2.35
C GLN A 294 -9.59 -0.15 3.05
N ASN A 295 -8.36 0.15 2.62
CA ASN A 295 -7.18 0.08 3.48
C ASN A 295 -7.11 -1.20 4.34
N ASN A 296 -6.81 -2.37 3.75
CA ASN A 296 -6.19 -3.49 4.47
C ASN A 296 -4.96 -2.94 5.18
N GLN A 297 -5.17 -2.50 6.42
CA GLN A 297 -4.12 -2.26 7.36
C GLN A 297 -3.60 -3.65 7.64
N ILE A 298 -2.40 -3.94 7.13
CA ILE A 298 -1.60 -5.00 7.70
C ILE A 298 -1.72 -4.85 9.23
N SER A 299 -2.16 -5.92 9.92
CA SER A 299 -2.34 -5.85 11.36
C SER A 299 -1.04 -5.32 11.96
N LYS A 300 -1.13 -4.52 13.03
CA LYS A 300 0.08 -3.96 13.64
C LYS A 300 1.08 -5.08 13.95
N GLU A 301 0.57 -6.25 14.30
CA GLU A 301 1.25 -7.51 14.55
C GLU A 301 1.92 -8.09 13.29
N ASP A 302 1.26 -8.12 12.14
CA ASP A 302 1.86 -8.63 10.89
C ASP A 302 2.88 -7.66 10.30
N ALA A 303 2.65 -6.35 10.41
CA ALA A 303 3.71 -5.38 10.16
C ALA A 303 4.87 -5.53 11.13
N LEU A 304 4.62 -5.87 12.40
CA LEU A 304 5.69 -6.11 13.39
C LEU A 304 6.44 -7.42 13.12
N ARG A 305 5.77 -8.48 12.66
CA ARG A 305 6.42 -9.73 12.20
C ARG A 305 7.28 -9.48 10.96
N LEU A 306 6.74 -8.73 9.99
CA LEU A 306 7.51 -8.31 8.82
C LEU A 306 8.65 -7.37 9.21
N LEU A 307 8.46 -6.51 10.21
CA LEU A 307 9.49 -5.65 10.76
C LEU A 307 10.60 -6.45 11.43
N GLU A 308 10.28 -7.48 12.20
CA GLU A 308 11.26 -8.37 12.83
C GLU A 308 12.08 -9.13 11.78
N ALA A 309 11.43 -9.59 10.71
CA ALA A 309 12.11 -10.15 9.55
C ALA A 309 13.06 -9.12 8.86
N ILE A 310 12.64 -7.85 8.76
CA ILE A 310 13.42 -6.77 8.13
C ILE A 310 14.54 -6.23 9.03
N GLU A 311 14.38 -6.17 10.36
CA GLU A 311 15.40 -5.69 11.29
C GLU A 311 16.66 -6.57 11.24
N ASN A 312 16.48 -7.87 10.99
CA ASN A 312 17.58 -8.80 10.73
C ASN A 312 18.35 -8.44 9.45
N ASP A 313 17.65 -8.03 8.38
CA ASP A 313 18.26 -7.56 7.14
C ASP A 313 18.92 -6.18 7.27
N GLU A 314 18.32 -5.26 8.03
CA GLU A 314 18.88 -3.92 8.24
C GLU A 314 20.17 -4.00 9.06
N LYS A 315 20.25 -4.88 10.06
CA LYS A 315 21.49 -5.15 10.81
C LYS A 315 22.61 -5.62 9.88
N ILE A 316 22.28 -6.50 8.92
CA ILE A 316 23.20 -6.97 7.88
C ILE A 316 23.65 -5.81 6.97
N VAL A 317 22.75 -4.92 6.57
CA VAL A 317 23.06 -3.75 5.72
C VAL A 317 23.92 -2.73 6.46
N GLN A 318 23.60 -2.43 7.73
CA GLN A 318 24.38 -1.52 8.57
C GLN A 318 25.79 -2.08 8.83
N ASP A 319 25.94 -3.38 9.04
CA ASP A 319 27.24 -4.03 9.18
C ASP A 319 28.04 -4.04 7.86
N LYS A 320 27.37 -4.23 6.72
CA LYS A 320 27.99 -4.08 5.39
C LYS A 320 28.47 -2.65 5.14
N LEU A 321 27.68 -1.64 5.50
CA LEU A 321 28.05 -0.22 5.37
C LEU A 321 29.24 0.16 6.26
N LYS A 322 29.30 -0.35 7.49
CA LYS A 322 30.46 -0.17 8.38
C LYS A 322 31.73 -0.81 7.80
N LYS A 323 31.63 -2.01 7.22
CA LYS A 323 32.77 -2.69 6.56
C LYS A 323 33.25 -1.95 5.31
N ILE A 324 32.34 -1.33 4.54
CA ILE A 324 32.71 -0.52 3.37
C ILE A 324 33.44 0.75 3.81
N LYS A 325 32.95 1.47 4.83
CA LYS A 325 33.63 2.66 5.38
C LYS A 325 35.00 2.35 6.00
N GLY A 326 35.18 1.17 6.60
CA GLY A 326 36.47 0.72 7.13
C GLY A 326 37.49 0.26 6.08
N LYS A 327 37.07 -0.03 4.85
CA LYS A 327 37.95 -0.44 3.73
C LYS A 327 38.38 0.71 2.82
N VAL A 328 37.86 1.93 3.00
CA VAL A 328 38.36 3.11 2.30
C VAL A 328 39.72 3.47 2.91
N ILE A 329 40.78 2.90 2.33
CA ILE A 329 42.15 3.34 2.60
C ILE A 329 42.20 4.82 2.20
N PRO A 330 42.61 5.74 3.09
CA PRO A 330 42.78 7.14 2.71
C PRO A 330 43.85 7.19 1.62
N VAL A 331 43.42 7.49 0.39
CA VAL A 331 44.35 7.85 -0.69
C VAL A 331 45.03 9.13 -0.23
N LYS A 332 46.28 9.03 0.20
CA LYS A 332 47.18 10.18 0.29
C LYS A 332 47.34 10.73 -1.12
N SER A 333 46.53 11.72 -1.50
CA SER A 333 46.88 12.57 -2.63
C SER A 333 48.01 13.49 -2.17
N GLY A 334 49.23 13.03 -2.36
CA GLY A 334 50.42 13.85 -2.26
C GLY A 334 50.56 14.76 -3.48
N LYS A 335 51.13 15.94 -3.17
CA LYS A 335 51.92 16.85 -4.01
C LYS A 335 51.23 17.98 -4.78
N ASP A 336 51.57 19.16 -4.27
CA ASP A 336 52.30 20.25 -4.94
C ASP A 336 51.72 20.82 -6.22
N TRP A 337 50.93 21.87 -6.05
CA TRP A 337 51.26 23.24 -6.47
C TRP A 337 50.44 24.25 -5.65
#